data_AF-A0A9W9YMX4-F1
#
_entry.id   AF-A0A9W9YMX4-F1
#
_cell.length_a   1.000
_cell.length_b   1.000
_cell.length_c   1.000
_cell.angle_alpha   90.00
_cell.angle_beta   90.00
_cell.angle_gamma   90.00
#
_symmetry.space_group_name_H-M   'P 1'
#
loop_
_entity.id
_entity.type
_entity.pdbx_description
1 polymer ?
#
loop_
_entity_poly.entity_id
_entity_poly.type
_entity_poly.pdbx_seq_one_letter_code
_entity_poly.pdbx_strand_id
1 'polypeptide(L)'
;MCSEEFHLRNFKLTYPNGKDFAVSPWLPVSCVVGYRLLFTLYCGSWIIYSIISGNTWKWLIYLTDWTFLCVTTYFVWSTLISVIYWAHRHGNGTNYEPGRESAPEERISPRSGSSGNPHCTTPRQSSESLDGLLEEQYYDACEDAEQIEALERGHQDLPQTDCPPRVHHVEVSQAWYHKVAWFFYIIAANNSLLVTVVYWSLLYTGFQIQEADVAFHLLNSVFMVTETCVSAIPVRLFHVVYAMLYGVTYLVFTVVYWLSTREYEG
;
A
#
# COMPACT_ATOMS: atom_id res chain seq x y z
N MET A 1 -27.27 1.67 10.31
CA MET A 1 -26.19 1.35 9.36
C MET A 1 -24.99 2.31 9.45
N CYS A 2 -25.14 3.61 9.74
CA CYS A 2 -23.97 4.53 9.79
C CYS A 2 -23.15 4.51 11.09
N SER A 3 -23.62 3.95 12.21
CA SER A 3 -22.87 4.04 13.49
C SER A 3 -21.75 3.01 13.62
N GLU A 4 -21.78 1.92 12.85
CA GLU A 4 -20.78 0.85 12.91
C GLU A 4 -19.44 1.28 12.27
N GLU A 5 -19.46 2.28 11.38
CA GLU A 5 -18.25 2.78 10.72
C GLU A 5 -17.38 3.68 11.62
N PHE A 6 -17.90 4.20 12.73
CA PHE A 6 -17.20 5.15 13.61
C PHE A 6 -16.44 4.50 14.77
N HIS A 7 -16.34 3.18 14.82
CA HIS A 7 -15.49 2.52 15.81
C HIS A 7 -14.00 2.79 15.54
N LEU A 8 -13.25 3.14 16.58
CA LEU A 8 -11.79 3.39 16.54
C LEU A 8 -10.98 2.25 15.90
N ARG A 9 -11.54 1.03 15.88
CA ARG A 9 -10.97 -0.14 15.19
C ARG A 9 -10.84 0.05 13.67
N ASN A 10 -11.63 0.93 13.08
CA ASN A 10 -11.59 1.28 11.64
C ASN A 10 -10.49 2.28 11.29
N PHE A 11 -9.75 2.79 12.27
CA PHE A 11 -8.54 3.58 12.03
C PHE A 11 -7.38 2.70 11.56
N LYS A 12 -7.34 1.41 11.90
CA LYS A 12 -6.24 0.54 11.45
C LYS A 12 -6.34 0.36 9.93
N LEU A 13 -5.21 0.55 9.23
CA LEU A 13 -5.04 0.23 7.80
C LEU A 13 -5.01 -1.29 7.58
N THR A 14 -6.08 -1.98 7.98
CA THR A 14 -6.24 -3.42 7.83
C THR A 14 -7.23 -3.71 6.71
N TYR A 15 -6.77 -4.49 5.74
CA TYR A 15 -7.50 -4.95 4.57
C TYR A 15 -7.16 -6.43 4.34
N PRO A 16 -8.15 -7.30 4.11
CA PRO A 16 -7.92 -8.75 4.11
C PRO A 16 -7.08 -9.25 2.93
N ASN A 17 -7.11 -8.57 1.78
CA ASN A 17 -6.49 -9.09 0.55
C ASN A 17 -5.48 -8.11 -0.07
N GLY A 18 -4.19 -8.37 0.11
CA GLY A 18 -3.11 -7.53 -0.44
C GLY A 18 -3.09 -7.47 -1.98
N LYS A 19 -3.65 -8.47 -2.67
CA LYS A 19 -3.65 -8.51 -4.15
C LYS A 19 -4.40 -7.35 -4.78
N ASP A 20 -5.43 -6.85 -4.11
CA ASP A 20 -6.32 -5.80 -4.63
C ASP A 20 -5.58 -4.47 -4.87
N PHE A 21 -4.42 -4.29 -4.23
CA PHE A 21 -3.53 -3.15 -4.48
C PHE A 21 -2.80 -3.23 -5.84
N ALA A 22 -2.66 -4.43 -6.42
CA ALA A 22 -1.91 -4.68 -7.65
C ALA A 22 -2.81 -4.95 -8.87
N VAL A 23 -4.10 -5.22 -8.66
CA VAL A 23 -5.03 -5.65 -9.71
C VAL A 23 -6.10 -4.61 -10.03
N SER A 24 -6.66 -4.73 -11.23
CA SER A 24 -7.81 -3.95 -11.68
C SER A 24 -8.97 -4.91 -11.96
N PRO A 25 -10.22 -4.53 -11.64
CA PRO A 25 -11.40 -5.28 -12.07
C PRO A 25 -11.62 -5.24 -13.59
N TRP A 26 -11.06 -4.23 -14.26
CA TRP A 26 -11.40 -3.88 -15.64
C TRP A 26 -10.27 -4.18 -16.63
N LEU A 27 -9.02 -4.11 -16.17
CA LEU A 27 -7.83 -4.18 -17.02
C LEU A 27 -6.96 -5.40 -16.70
N PRO A 28 -6.29 -5.99 -17.72
CA PRO A 28 -5.29 -7.01 -17.48
C PRO A 28 -4.09 -6.43 -16.73
N VAL A 29 -3.40 -7.28 -15.96
CA VAL A 29 -2.30 -6.90 -15.06
C VAL A 29 -1.19 -6.11 -15.80
N SER A 30 -0.84 -6.49 -17.03
CA SER A 30 0.18 -5.79 -17.82
C SER A 30 -0.23 -4.35 -18.17
N CYS A 31 -1.51 -4.10 -18.46
CA CYS A 31 -2.01 -2.75 -18.70
C CYS A 31 -1.97 -1.92 -17.42
N VAL A 32 -2.29 -2.52 -16.27
CA VAL A 32 -2.22 -1.86 -14.97
C VAL A 32 -0.81 -1.40 -14.65
N VAL A 33 0.17 -2.30 -14.80
CA VAL A 33 1.59 -1.98 -14.64
C VAL A 33 1.99 -0.86 -15.62
N GLY A 34 1.56 -0.95 -16.87
CA GLY A 34 1.90 0.02 -17.92
C GLY A 34 1.46 1.45 -17.62
N TYR A 35 0.19 1.66 -17.26
CA TYR A 35 -0.31 3.02 -16.97
C TYR A 35 0.29 3.57 -15.67
N ARG A 36 0.47 2.73 -14.63
CA ARG A 36 1.07 3.14 -13.36
C ARG A 36 2.53 3.56 -13.54
N LEU A 37 3.27 2.83 -14.37
CA LEU A 37 4.63 3.19 -14.76
C LEU A 37 4.66 4.53 -15.52
N LEU A 38 3.73 4.74 -16.45
CA LEU A 38 3.64 5.99 -17.22
C LEU A 38 3.37 7.19 -16.31
N PHE A 39 2.41 7.09 -15.39
CA PHE A 39 2.13 8.14 -14.40
C PHE A 39 3.32 8.39 -13.48
N THR A 40 3.99 7.32 -13.04
CA THR A 40 5.20 7.43 -12.21
C THR A 40 6.31 8.19 -12.93
N LEU A 41 6.58 7.85 -14.19
CA LEU A 41 7.61 8.51 -14.99
C LEU A 41 7.25 9.98 -15.23
N TYR A 42 6.00 10.28 -15.59
CA TYR A 42 5.54 11.65 -15.79
C TYR A 42 5.73 12.50 -14.51
N CYS A 43 5.22 12.03 -13.37
CA CYS A 43 5.32 12.76 -12.12
C CYS A 43 6.77 12.87 -11.63
N GLY A 44 7.54 11.79 -11.75
CA GLY A 44 8.97 11.78 -11.40
C GLY A 44 9.77 12.76 -12.24
N SER A 45 9.54 12.81 -13.56
CA SER A 45 10.18 13.77 -14.46
C SER A 45 9.87 15.21 -14.07
N TRP A 46 8.63 15.50 -13.65
CA TRP A 46 8.24 16.84 -13.23
C TRP A 46 8.90 17.27 -11.90
N ILE A 47 9.00 16.35 -10.92
CA ILE A 47 9.78 16.60 -9.69
C ILE A 47 11.25 16.88 -10.03
N ILE A 48 11.86 16.04 -10.86
CA ILE A 48 13.26 16.19 -11.25
C ILE A 48 13.47 17.53 -11.97
N TYR A 49 12.60 17.87 -12.92
CA TYR A 49 12.62 19.16 -13.59
C TYR A 49 12.53 20.31 -12.60
N SER A 50 11.55 20.28 -11.68
CA SER A 50 11.35 21.30 -10.66
C SER A 50 12.57 21.50 -9.75
N ILE A 51 13.24 20.40 -9.36
CA ILE A 51 14.46 20.47 -8.53
C ILE A 51 15.61 21.13 -9.29
N ILE A 52 15.77 20.81 -10.58
CA ILE A 52 16.83 21.34 -11.43
C ILE A 52 16.57 22.82 -11.80
N SER A 53 15.31 23.18 -12.05
CA SER A 53 14.94 24.48 -12.63
C SER A 53 14.84 25.63 -11.62
N GLY A 54 14.67 25.39 -10.31
CA GLY A 54 14.72 26.50 -9.37
C GLY A 54 14.26 26.27 -7.93
N ASN A 55 14.87 27.08 -7.05
CA ASN A 55 14.62 27.39 -5.64
C ASN A 55 13.63 26.49 -4.86
N THR A 56 14.08 25.27 -4.53
CA THR A 56 13.40 24.22 -3.73
C THR A 56 12.81 24.68 -2.40
N TRP A 57 13.24 25.81 -1.85
CA TRP A 57 12.69 26.33 -0.60
C TRP A 57 11.26 26.86 -0.74
N LYS A 58 10.92 27.44 -1.91
CA LYS A 58 9.55 27.92 -2.18
C LYS A 58 8.57 26.78 -2.39
N TRP A 59 9.09 25.64 -2.86
CA TRP A 59 8.33 24.42 -3.09
C TRP A 59 7.66 23.91 -1.80
N LEU A 60 8.32 24.07 -0.65
CA LEU A 60 7.74 23.71 0.65
C LEU A 60 6.57 24.59 1.08
N ILE A 61 6.37 25.76 0.48
CA ILE A 61 5.30 26.69 0.88
C ILE A 61 3.99 26.33 0.19
N TYR A 62 4.01 25.65 -0.95
CA TYR A 62 2.81 25.37 -1.73
C TYR A 62 2.20 24.00 -1.36
N LEU A 63 0.92 24.00 -1.00
CA LEU A 63 0.18 22.75 -0.74
C LEU A 63 0.11 21.83 -1.97
N THR A 64 0.06 22.43 -3.16
CA THR A 64 0.01 21.72 -4.46
C THR A 64 1.24 20.85 -4.66
N ASP A 65 2.39 21.38 -4.26
CA ASP A 65 3.69 20.75 -4.34
C ASP A 65 3.75 19.55 -3.39
N TRP A 66 3.41 19.75 -2.11
CA TRP A 66 3.31 18.65 -1.15
C TRP A 66 2.35 17.55 -1.62
N THR A 67 1.22 17.94 -2.21
CA THR A 67 0.23 17.00 -2.75
C THR A 67 0.83 16.22 -3.93
N PHE A 68 1.58 16.90 -4.80
CA PHE A 68 2.29 16.27 -5.93
C PHE A 68 3.36 15.27 -5.48
N LEU A 69 4.07 15.51 -4.36
CA LEU A 69 4.95 14.47 -3.78
C LEU A 69 4.15 13.27 -3.33
N CYS A 70 3.07 13.46 -2.57
CA CYS A 70 2.26 12.34 -2.10
C CYS A 70 1.72 11.50 -3.26
N VAL A 71 1.25 12.15 -4.33
CA VAL A 71 0.83 11.51 -5.58
C VAL A 71 1.99 10.72 -6.20
N THR A 72 3.17 11.32 -6.31
CA THR A 72 4.33 10.66 -6.91
C THR A 72 4.82 9.47 -6.09
N THR A 73 4.94 9.64 -4.76
CA THR A 73 5.33 8.57 -3.84
C THR A 73 4.33 7.42 -3.89
N TYR A 74 3.04 7.72 -3.96
CA TYR A 74 2.00 6.71 -4.15
C TYR A 74 2.23 5.93 -5.46
N PHE A 75 2.39 6.61 -6.60
CA PHE A 75 2.56 5.94 -7.89
C PHE A 75 3.85 5.14 -7.99
N VAL A 76 4.95 5.60 -7.38
CA VAL A 76 6.20 4.83 -7.25
C VAL A 76 5.94 3.52 -6.50
N TRP A 77 5.31 3.58 -5.32
CA TRP A 77 4.99 2.39 -4.54
C TRP A 77 4.01 1.45 -5.26
N SER A 78 2.98 2.02 -5.87
CA SER A 78 1.96 1.28 -6.63
C SER A 78 2.57 0.56 -7.82
N THR A 79 3.48 1.21 -8.55
CA THR A 79 4.23 0.60 -9.66
C THR A 79 5.13 -0.52 -9.16
N LEU A 80 5.86 -0.32 -8.07
CA LEU A 80 6.72 -1.35 -7.49
C LEU A 80 5.92 -2.60 -7.13
N ILE A 81 4.80 -2.44 -6.41
CA ILE A 81 3.92 -3.55 -6.03
C ILE A 81 3.38 -4.26 -7.28
N SER A 82 2.94 -3.51 -8.29
CA SER A 82 2.38 -4.06 -9.53
C SER A 82 3.41 -4.84 -10.35
N VAL A 83 4.64 -4.31 -10.44
CA VAL A 83 5.75 -4.96 -11.16
C VAL A 83 6.17 -6.24 -10.46
N ILE A 84 6.30 -6.22 -9.12
CA ILE A 84 6.63 -7.42 -8.33
C ILE A 84 5.54 -8.48 -8.53
N TYR A 85 4.26 -8.09 -8.45
CA TYR A 85 3.13 -8.99 -8.67
C TYR A 85 3.14 -9.59 -10.09
N TRP A 86 3.40 -8.75 -11.09
CA TRP A 86 3.50 -9.19 -12.49
C TRP A 86 4.68 -10.14 -12.73
N ALA A 87 5.86 -9.83 -12.18
CA ALA A 87 7.05 -10.67 -12.29
C ALA A 87 6.84 -12.05 -11.63
N HIS A 88 6.23 -12.07 -10.44
CA HIS A 88 5.88 -13.32 -9.77
C HIS A 88 4.88 -14.16 -10.58
N ARG A 89 3.86 -13.51 -11.16
CA ARG A 89 2.88 -14.19 -12.03
C ARG A 89 3.51 -14.76 -13.29
N HIS A 90 4.42 -14.01 -13.92
CA HIS A 90 5.08 -14.44 -15.16
C HIS A 90 6.11 -15.55 -14.91
N GLY A 91 6.83 -15.51 -13.78
CA GLY A 91 7.79 -16.55 -13.40
C GLY A 91 7.14 -17.90 -13.05
N ASN A 92 5.93 -17.89 -12.48
CA ASN A 92 5.19 -19.13 -12.22
C ASN A 92 4.48 -19.68 -13.48
N GLY A 93 4.10 -18.81 -14.43
CA GLY A 93 3.44 -19.22 -15.68
C GLY A 93 4.35 -19.98 -16.64
N THR A 94 5.68 -19.77 -16.58
CA THR A 94 6.65 -20.48 -17.41
C THR A 94 7.01 -21.88 -16.91
N ASN A 95 6.65 -22.24 -15.67
CA ASN A 95 6.96 -23.54 -15.06
C ASN A 95 5.84 -24.59 -15.22
N TYR A 96 4.77 -24.28 -15.95
CA TYR A 96 3.68 -25.22 -16.21
C TYR A 96 3.64 -25.58 -17.70
N GLU A 97 4.58 -26.43 -18.14
CA GLU A 97 4.38 -27.23 -19.35
C GLU A 97 3.37 -28.35 -19.04
N PRO A 98 2.25 -28.45 -19.78
CA PRO A 98 1.29 -29.51 -19.56
C PRO A 98 1.80 -30.83 -20.19
N GLY A 99 2.04 -31.83 -19.35
CA GLY A 99 1.87 -33.24 -19.69
C GLY A 99 3.04 -33.94 -20.38
N ARG A 100 3.89 -34.62 -19.60
CA ARG A 100 4.43 -35.91 -20.00
C ARG A 100 4.03 -36.95 -18.97
N GLU A 101 2.98 -37.66 -19.32
CA GLU A 101 2.42 -38.81 -18.65
C GLU A 101 3.44 -39.96 -18.64
N SER A 102 3.81 -40.44 -17.45
CA SER A 102 4.36 -41.78 -17.25
C SER A 102 4.02 -42.23 -15.84
N ALA A 103 3.28 -43.33 -15.79
CA ALA A 103 2.64 -43.94 -14.63
C ALA A 103 3.65 -44.79 -13.79
N PRO A 104 3.24 -45.51 -12.73
CA PRO A 104 3.92 -45.56 -11.45
C PRO A 104 4.85 -46.76 -11.29
N GLU A 105 5.88 -46.64 -10.44
CA GLU A 105 6.59 -47.81 -9.93
C GLU A 105 6.79 -47.76 -8.41
N GLU A 106 6.73 -48.96 -7.86
CA GLU A 106 6.32 -49.34 -6.52
C GLU A 106 7.51 -49.46 -5.54
N ARG A 107 7.22 -49.15 -4.26
CA ARG A 107 7.65 -49.91 -3.05
C ARG A 107 9.13 -49.90 -2.63
N ILE A 108 9.37 -49.47 -1.39
CA ILE A 108 9.83 -50.28 -0.22
C ILE A 108 10.49 -49.35 0.81
N SER A 109 9.92 -49.30 2.03
CA SER A 109 10.59 -48.82 3.25
C SER A 109 11.40 -49.95 3.89
N PRO A 110 12.42 -49.63 4.72
CA PRO A 110 12.28 -50.03 6.13
C PRO A 110 12.85 -49.03 7.17
N ARG A 111 12.29 -49.19 8.37
CA ARG A 111 12.50 -48.53 9.68
C ARG A 111 13.92 -48.65 10.28
N SER A 112 14.17 -47.72 11.22
CA SER A 112 14.88 -47.80 12.53
C SER A 112 16.11 -46.90 12.59
N GLY A 113 16.41 -46.16 13.66
CA GLY A 113 15.80 -45.96 14.96
C GLY A 113 16.69 -45.02 15.80
N SER A 114 16.24 -44.76 17.04
CA SER A 114 17.05 -44.40 18.21
C SER A 114 17.62 -42.98 18.40
N SER A 115 16.99 -42.28 19.35
CA SER A 115 17.58 -41.75 20.61
C SER A 115 18.71 -40.72 20.58
N GLY A 116 18.45 -39.57 21.21
CA GLY A 116 19.51 -38.73 21.80
C GLY A 116 19.11 -37.27 22.06
N ASN A 117 18.65 -36.97 23.26
CA ASN A 117 18.81 -35.66 23.93
C ASN A 117 19.40 -36.00 25.32
N PRO A 118 20.24 -35.18 25.99
CA PRO A 118 19.95 -33.77 26.29
C PRO A 118 21.19 -32.82 26.41
N HIS A 119 20.94 -31.50 26.58
CA HIS A 119 21.24 -30.71 27.79
C HIS A 119 21.78 -29.26 27.55
N CYS A 120 20.90 -28.28 27.87
CA CYS A 120 21.05 -27.04 28.63
C CYS A 120 22.41 -26.31 28.76
N THR A 121 22.44 -24.99 28.45
CA THR A 121 22.86 -23.93 29.38
C THR A 121 22.58 -22.51 28.84
N THR A 122 21.89 -21.69 29.64
CA THR A 122 21.79 -20.21 29.52
C THR A 122 22.94 -19.53 30.28
N PRO A 123 23.27 -18.25 29.99
CA PRO A 123 22.80 -17.20 30.90
C PRO A 123 22.43 -15.85 30.25
N ARG A 124 21.21 -15.39 30.59
CA ARG A 124 20.73 -14.06 31.01
C ARG A 124 21.63 -12.83 30.77
N GLN A 125 21.08 -11.83 30.06
CA GLN A 125 21.21 -10.41 30.42
C GLN A 125 20.03 -9.57 29.92
N SER A 126 19.57 -8.69 30.80
CA SER A 126 18.39 -7.83 30.77
C SER A 126 18.55 -6.59 29.90
N SER A 127 17.57 -6.27 29.06
CA SER A 127 17.27 -4.89 28.64
C SER A 127 15.75 -4.66 28.56
N GLU A 128 15.18 -4.26 29.70
CA GLU A 128 13.78 -3.83 29.80
C GLU A 128 13.56 -2.55 28.96
N SER A 129 12.92 -2.71 27.79
CA SER A 129 12.01 -1.75 27.13
C SER A 129 11.80 -2.05 25.63
N LEU A 130 12.69 -2.84 25.01
CA LEU A 130 12.54 -3.33 23.63
C LEU A 130 11.88 -4.71 23.56
N ASP A 131 12.05 -5.52 24.62
CA ASP A 131 11.49 -6.87 24.70
C ASP A 131 9.96 -6.86 24.73
N GLY A 132 9.31 -5.84 25.34
CA GLY A 132 7.85 -5.76 25.39
C GLY A 132 7.18 -5.53 24.02
N LEU A 133 7.83 -4.78 23.12
CA LEU A 133 7.31 -4.56 21.75
C LEU A 133 7.56 -5.76 20.84
N LEU A 134 8.68 -6.46 21.03
CA LEU A 134 8.96 -7.71 20.31
C LEU A 134 8.09 -8.85 20.83
N GLU A 135 7.78 -8.87 22.11
CA GLU A 135 6.90 -9.85 22.74
C GLU A 135 5.45 -9.63 22.30
N GLU A 136 4.95 -8.39 22.25
CA GLU A 136 3.63 -8.07 21.70
C GLU A 136 3.53 -8.45 20.20
N GLN A 137 4.59 -8.21 19.43
CA GLN A 137 4.66 -8.58 18.01
C GLN A 137 4.82 -10.11 17.79
N TYR A 138 5.43 -10.81 18.75
CA TYR A 138 5.61 -12.26 18.75
C TYR A 138 4.33 -13.00 19.17
N TYR A 139 3.61 -12.48 20.17
CA TYR A 139 2.31 -13.01 20.58
C TYR A 139 1.24 -12.79 19.49
N ASP A 140 1.19 -11.62 18.82
CA ASP A 140 0.29 -11.38 17.68
C ASP A 140 0.55 -12.37 16.52
N ALA A 141 1.82 -12.67 16.23
CA ALA A 141 2.19 -13.63 15.18
C ALA A 141 1.87 -15.10 15.57
N CYS A 142 1.93 -15.41 16.86
CA CYS A 142 1.61 -16.74 17.38
C CYS A 142 0.09 -16.98 17.40
N GLU A 143 -0.72 -15.97 17.76
CA GLU A 143 -2.19 -16.05 17.67
C GLU A 143 -2.66 -16.28 16.23
N ASP A 144 -2.09 -15.54 15.27
CA ASP A 144 -2.40 -15.73 13.85
C ASP A 144 -2.03 -17.15 13.39
N ALA A 145 -0.86 -17.68 13.80
CA ALA A 145 -0.42 -19.02 13.44
C ALA A 145 -1.28 -20.13 14.09
N GLU A 146 -1.65 -19.97 15.36
CA GLU A 146 -2.48 -20.94 16.10
C GLU A 146 -3.92 -20.95 15.57
N GLN A 147 -4.43 -19.79 15.16
CA GLN A 147 -5.74 -19.66 14.52
C GLN A 147 -5.76 -20.27 13.11
N ILE A 148 -4.66 -20.16 12.36
CA ILE A 148 -4.45 -20.85 11.08
C ILE A 148 -4.40 -22.37 11.30
N GLU A 149 -3.62 -22.87 12.28
CA GLU A 149 -3.55 -24.30 12.59
C GLU A 149 -4.88 -24.87 13.13
N ALA A 150 -5.64 -24.09 13.89
CA ALA A 150 -6.97 -24.46 14.37
C ALA A 150 -7.99 -24.52 13.23
N LEU A 151 -7.89 -23.62 12.25
CA LEU A 151 -8.67 -23.64 11.01
C LEU A 151 -8.29 -24.84 10.13
N GLU A 152 -7.01 -25.17 10.03
CA GLU A 152 -6.51 -26.34 9.29
C GLU A 152 -6.96 -27.66 9.93
N ARG A 153 -6.93 -27.77 11.27
CA ARG A 153 -7.49 -28.91 11.99
C ARG A 153 -9.00 -29.04 11.80
N GLY A 154 -9.73 -27.93 11.87
CA GLY A 154 -11.18 -27.91 11.62
C GLY A 154 -11.54 -28.31 10.17
N HIS A 155 -10.64 -28.12 9.22
CA HIS A 155 -10.83 -28.50 7.82
C HIS A 155 -10.59 -30.01 7.56
N GLN A 156 -9.76 -30.67 8.38
CA GLN A 156 -9.45 -32.11 8.22
C GLN A 156 -10.56 -33.03 8.77
N ASP A 157 -11.43 -32.56 9.66
CA ASP A 157 -12.45 -33.38 10.33
C ASP A 157 -13.80 -33.47 9.58
N LEU A 158 -13.93 -32.88 8.40
CA LEU A 158 -15.16 -32.93 7.60
C LEU A 158 -15.18 -34.15 6.65
N PRO A 159 -16.23 -34.99 6.66
CA PRO A 159 -16.32 -36.12 5.73
C PRO A 159 -16.37 -35.64 4.28
N GLN A 160 -15.41 -36.08 3.47
CA GLN A 160 -15.31 -35.79 2.04
C GLN A 160 -16.57 -36.26 1.30
N THR A 161 -17.44 -35.31 0.98
CA THR A 161 -18.45 -35.44 -0.07
C THR A 161 -17.89 -34.78 -1.31
N ASP A 162 -17.79 -35.53 -2.41
CA ASP A 162 -17.25 -35.10 -3.70
C ASP A 162 -17.78 -33.73 -4.12
N CYS A 163 -16.96 -32.70 -3.93
CA CYS A 163 -17.12 -31.37 -4.51
C CYS A 163 -15.94 -31.11 -5.44
N PRO A 164 -16.14 -30.42 -6.58
CA PRO A 164 -15.06 -30.13 -7.50
C PRO A 164 -13.95 -29.34 -6.78
N PRO A 165 -12.68 -29.49 -7.21
CA PRO A 165 -11.53 -28.97 -6.48
C PRO A 165 -11.70 -27.46 -6.26
N ARG A 166 -11.92 -27.09 -5.01
CA ARG A 166 -11.97 -25.69 -4.58
C ARG A 166 -10.55 -25.16 -4.75
N VAL A 167 -10.35 -24.34 -5.78
CA VAL A 167 -9.10 -23.62 -6.02
C VAL A 167 -8.79 -22.87 -4.72
N HIS A 168 -7.77 -23.31 -3.98
CA HIS A 168 -7.22 -22.56 -2.86
C HIS A 168 -6.69 -21.25 -3.45
N HIS A 169 -7.51 -20.20 -3.43
CA HIS A 169 -7.01 -18.84 -3.56
C HIS A 169 -6.12 -18.64 -2.34
N VAL A 170 -4.80 -18.75 -2.52
CA VAL A 170 -3.82 -18.31 -1.52
C VAL A 170 -4.17 -16.86 -1.21
N GLU A 171 -4.88 -16.59 -0.12
CA GLU A 171 -5.20 -15.24 0.33
C GLU A 171 -3.87 -14.59 0.70
N VAL A 172 -3.41 -13.66 -0.14
CA VAL A 172 -2.15 -12.96 0.16
C VAL A 172 -2.50 -11.93 1.21
N SER A 173 -2.11 -12.23 2.45
CA SER A 173 -2.28 -11.32 3.58
C SER A 173 -1.63 -9.96 3.28
N GLN A 174 -2.25 -8.90 3.79
CA GLN A 174 -1.79 -7.53 3.56
C GLN A 174 -0.47 -7.26 4.31
N ALA A 175 0.62 -7.28 3.56
CA ALA A 175 1.93 -6.86 4.03
C ALA A 175 2.04 -5.35 4.34
N TRP A 176 3.07 -4.96 5.09
CA TRP A 176 3.31 -3.57 5.54
C TRP A 176 3.41 -2.56 4.39
N TYR A 177 4.01 -2.93 3.26
CA TYR A 177 4.18 -2.03 2.11
C TYR A 177 2.84 -1.71 1.42
N HIS A 178 1.86 -2.62 1.49
CA HIS A 178 0.49 -2.32 1.05
C HIS A 178 -0.16 -1.26 1.95
N LYS A 179 0.11 -1.28 3.26
CA LYS A 179 -0.39 -0.27 4.20
C LYS A 179 0.19 1.11 3.88
N VAL A 180 1.50 1.18 3.60
CA VAL A 180 2.18 2.42 3.19
C VAL A 180 1.59 2.95 1.88
N ALA A 181 1.45 2.10 0.85
CA ALA A 181 0.83 2.50 -0.41
C ALA A 181 -0.60 3.01 -0.20
N TRP A 182 -1.38 2.34 0.66
CA TRP A 182 -2.74 2.76 0.95
C TRP A 182 -2.83 4.09 1.69
N PHE A 183 -1.94 4.33 2.65
CA PHE A 183 -1.85 5.61 3.36
C PHE A 183 -1.60 6.78 2.40
N PHE A 184 -0.61 6.64 1.51
CA PHE A 184 -0.33 7.67 0.52
C PHE A 184 -1.47 7.82 -0.49
N TYR A 185 -2.12 6.73 -0.90
CA TYR A 185 -3.32 6.78 -1.74
C TYR A 185 -4.42 7.64 -1.10
N ILE A 186 -4.71 7.41 0.18
CA ILE A 186 -5.75 8.15 0.91
C ILE A 186 -5.43 9.64 0.93
N ILE A 187 -4.20 10.02 1.28
CA ILE A 187 -3.79 11.43 1.32
C ILE A 187 -3.86 12.04 -0.08
N ALA A 188 -3.27 11.37 -1.08
CA ALA A 188 -3.18 11.88 -2.44
C ALA A 188 -4.56 12.02 -3.10
N ALA A 189 -5.44 11.03 -2.97
CA ALA A 189 -6.75 11.03 -3.62
C ALA A 189 -7.65 12.17 -3.12
N ASN A 190 -7.63 12.42 -1.80
CA ASN A 190 -8.44 13.48 -1.21
C ASN A 190 -7.83 14.87 -1.45
N ASN A 191 -6.54 15.05 -1.22
CA ASN A 191 -5.91 16.37 -1.36
C ASN A 191 -5.79 16.81 -2.83
N SER A 192 -5.64 15.87 -3.77
CA SER A 192 -5.62 16.23 -5.20
C SER A 192 -6.93 16.87 -5.63
N LEU A 193 -8.08 16.31 -5.21
CA LEU A 193 -9.39 16.89 -5.47
C LEU A 193 -9.56 18.25 -4.78
N LEU A 194 -9.15 18.36 -3.51
CA LEU A 194 -9.22 19.61 -2.76
C LEU A 194 -8.43 20.72 -3.46
N VAL A 195 -7.18 20.44 -3.83
CA VAL A 195 -6.29 21.40 -4.52
C VAL A 195 -6.87 21.84 -5.86
N THR A 196 -7.40 20.91 -6.66
CA THR A 196 -8.09 21.24 -7.92
C THR A 196 -9.25 22.19 -7.67
N VAL A 197 -10.15 21.84 -6.74
CA VAL A 197 -11.37 22.63 -6.49
C VAL A 197 -11.02 24.02 -5.97
N VAL A 198 -10.13 24.10 -4.97
CA VAL A 198 -9.70 25.38 -4.38
C VAL A 198 -9.06 26.27 -5.44
N TYR A 199 -8.17 25.73 -6.27
CA TYR A 199 -7.51 26.53 -7.29
C TYR A 199 -8.50 27.03 -8.34
N TRP A 200 -9.23 26.14 -9.00
CA TRP A 200 -10.10 26.52 -10.12
C TRP A 200 -11.33 27.32 -9.69
N SER A 201 -11.78 27.18 -8.43
CA SER A 201 -12.96 27.89 -7.93
C SER A 201 -12.63 29.20 -7.23
N LEU A 202 -11.47 29.29 -6.55
CA LEU A 202 -11.15 30.41 -5.65
C LEU A 202 -9.88 31.18 -6.05
N LEU A 203 -8.89 30.56 -6.68
CA LEU A 203 -7.58 31.18 -6.95
C LEU A 203 -7.35 31.51 -8.43
N TYR A 204 -7.99 30.80 -9.36
CA TYR A 204 -7.82 31.02 -10.78
C TYR A 204 -8.42 32.37 -11.19
N THR A 205 -7.57 33.24 -11.73
CA THR A 205 -7.91 34.63 -12.05
C THR A 205 -8.30 34.86 -13.52
N GLY A 206 -8.40 33.80 -14.33
CA GLY A 206 -8.83 33.90 -15.73
C GLY A 206 -7.75 34.29 -16.74
N PHE A 207 -6.49 34.45 -16.31
CA PHE A 207 -5.35 34.70 -17.21
C PHE A 207 -4.88 33.40 -17.91
N GLN A 208 -3.76 33.49 -18.64
CA GLN A 208 -3.18 32.35 -19.33
C GLN A 208 -2.87 31.20 -18.36
N ILE A 209 -3.38 30.03 -18.70
CA ILE A 209 -3.12 28.78 -17.98
C ILE A 209 -1.71 28.34 -18.33
N GLN A 210 -0.82 28.29 -17.34
CA GLN A 210 0.54 27.78 -17.54
C GLN A 210 0.52 26.26 -17.48
N GLU A 211 1.51 25.61 -18.13
CA GLU A 211 1.64 24.15 -18.10
C GLU A 211 1.76 23.62 -16.66
N ALA A 212 2.44 24.36 -15.78
CA ALA A 212 2.56 24.04 -14.37
C ALA A 212 1.22 24.12 -13.61
N ASP A 213 0.35 25.07 -13.95
CA ASP A 213 -0.98 25.18 -13.36
C ASP A 213 -1.79 23.91 -13.67
N VAL A 214 -1.76 23.46 -14.92
CA VAL A 214 -2.43 22.21 -15.35
C VAL A 214 -1.82 20.99 -14.64
N ALA A 215 -0.49 20.86 -14.65
CA ALA A 215 0.18 19.70 -14.07
C ALA A 215 -0.07 19.57 -12.56
N PHE A 216 0.14 20.64 -11.80
CA PHE A 216 0.05 20.59 -10.34
C PHE A 216 -1.39 20.68 -9.80
N HIS A 217 -2.35 21.21 -10.58
CA HIS A 217 -3.70 21.45 -10.07
C HIS A 217 -4.75 20.59 -10.75
N LEU A 218 -4.64 20.29 -12.04
CA LEU A 218 -5.61 19.45 -12.75
C LEU A 218 -5.15 18.01 -12.89
N LEU A 219 -3.93 17.76 -13.36
CA LEU A 219 -3.47 16.39 -13.63
C LEU A 219 -3.36 15.55 -12.36
N ASN A 220 -3.04 16.15 -11.21
CA ASN A 220 -3.09 15.48 -9.91
C ASN A 220 -4.45 14.80 -9.64
N SER A 221 -5.55 15.52 -9.80
CA SER A 221 -6.88 14.93 -9.59
C SER A 221 -7.24 13.94 -10.70
N VAL A 222 -6.88 14.22 -11.95
CA VAL A 222 -7.12 13.28 -13.06
C VAL A 222 -6.42 11.94 -12.81
N PHE A 223 -5.17 11.93 -12.36
CA PHE A 223 -4.44 10.70 -12.05
C PHE A 223 -5.07 9.95 -10.89
N MET A 224 -5.42 10.64 -9.80
CA MET A 224 -6.02 9.97 -8.63
C MET A 224 -7.44 9.49 -8.89
N VAL A 225 -8.25 10.20 -9.69
CA VAL A 225 -9.58 9.75 -10.12
C VAL A 225 -9.43 8.52 -11.03
N THR A 226 -8.51 8.56 -11.99
CA THR A 226 -8.23 7.40 -12.86
C THR A 226 -7.83 6.18 -12.03
N GLU A 227 -6.92 6.36 -11.09
CA GLU A 227 -6.48 5.31 -10.17
C GLU A 227 -7.66 4.75 -9.36
N THR A 228 -8.51 5.62 -8.81
CA THR A 228 -9.68 5.21 -8.02
C THR A 228 -10.68 4.41 -8.87
N CYS A 229 -10.88 4.78 -10.14
CA CYS A 229 -11.82 4.11 -11.02
C CYS A 229 -11.28 2.78 -11.55
N VAL A 230 -9.98 2.71 -11.84
CA VAL A 230 -9.36 1.56 -12.51
C VAL A 230 -8.91 0.50 -11.51
N SER A 231 -8.44 0.89 -10.32
CA SER A 231 -7.85 -0.04 -9.35
C SER A 231 -8.88 -0.66 -8.41
N ALA A 232 -8.61 -1.86 -7.91
CA ALA A 232 -9.44 -2.51 -6.89
C ALA A 232 -9.14 -2.01 -5.46
N ILE A 233 -8.53 -0.83 -5.32
CA ILE A 233 -8.08 -0.31 -4.02
C ILE A 233 -9.30 0.02 -3.16
N PRO A 234 -9.32 -0.43 -1.89
CA PRO A 234 -10.42 -0.15 -0.99
C PRO A 234 -10.54 1.35 -0.70
N VAL A 235 -11.70 1.93 -1.04
CA VAL A 235 -12.08 3.29 -0.66
C VAL A 235 -12.90 3.23 0.62
N ARG A 236 -12.39 3.80 1.71
CA ARG A 236 -13.08 3.86 3.01
C ARG A 236 -13.21 5.32 3.45
N LEU A 237 -14.45 5.79 3.62
CA LEU A 237 -14.74 7.20 3.94
C LEU A 237 -14.07 7.65 5.25
N PHE A 238 -14.01 6.77 6.26
CA PHE A 238 -13.38 7.10 7.54
C PHE A 238 -11.89 7.48 7.42
N HIS A 239 -11.19 6.96 6.41
CA HIS A 239 -9.77 7.26 6.21
C HIS A 239 -9.51 8.69 5.73
N VAL A 240 -10.54 9.47 5.38
CA VAL A 240 -10.43 10.91 5.09
C VAL A 240 -9.77 11.69 6.23
N VAL A 241 -9.82 11.17 7.47
CA VAL A 241 -9.12 11.75 8.63
C VAL A 241 -7.62 11.91 8.39
N TYR A 242 -6.97 11.00 7.66
CA TYR A 242 -5.54 11.11 7.35
C TYR A 242 -5.25 12.28 6.40
N ALA A 243 -6.14 12.51 5.43
CA ALA A 243 -6.04 13.66 4.54
C ALA A 243 -6.27 14.98 5.29
N MET A 244 -7.20 14.99 6.25
CA MET A 244 -7.44 16.16 7.11
C MET A 244 -6.26 16.46 8.03
N LEU A 245 -5.68 15.44 8.68
CA LEU A 245 -4.49 15.61 9.53
C LEU A 245 -3.29 16.12 8.72
N TYR A 246 -3.14 15.66 7.48
CA TYR A 246 -2.15 16.19 6.55
C TYR A 246 -2.39 17.67 6.26
N GLY A 247 -3.63 18.07 5.97
CA GLY A 247 -4.00 19.47 5.77
C GLY A 247 -3.72 20.35 7.00
N VAL A 248 -4.05 19.86 8.20
CA VAL A 248 -3.72 20.55 9.47
C VAL A 248 -2.21 20.68 9.65
N THR A 249 -1.44 19.63 9.36
CA THR A 249 0.03 19.66 9.43
C THR A 249 0.60 20.73 8.51
N TYR A 250 0.10 20.82 7.27
CA TYR A 250 0.48 21.87 6.34
C TYR A 250 0.12 23.26 6.89
N LEU A 251 -1.09 23.46 7.42
CA LEU A 251 -1.50 24.75 7.98
C LEU A 251 -0.60 25.19 9.15
N VAL A 252 -0.26 24.27 10.06
CA VAL A 252 0.68 24.54 11.15
C VAL A 252 2.05 24.93 10.60
N PHE A 253 2.57 24.18 9.63
CA PHE A 253 3.83 24.51 8.96
C PHE A 253 3.78 25.91 8.33
N THR A 254 2.70 26.23 7.60
CA THR A 254 2.52 27.55 6.97
C THR A 254 2.51 28.67 8.01
N VAL A 255 1.76 28.51 9.11
CA VAL A 255 1.72 29.52 10.19
C VAL A 255 3.11 29.73 10.80
N VAL A 256 3.81 28.65 11.14
CA VAL A 256 5.18 28.73 11.71
C VAL A 256 6.13 29.41 10.74
N TYR A 257 6.10 29.04 9.45
CA TYR A 257 6.93 29.64 8.40
C TYR A 257 6.72 31.16 8.27
N TRP A 258 5.46 31.61 8.29
CA TRP A 258 5.14 33.04 8.22
C TRP A 258 5.52 33.79 9.50
N LEU A 259 5.36 33.18 10.68
CA LEU A 259 5.80 33.77 11.92
C LEU A 259 7.33 33.95 11.95
N SER A 260 8.09 32.92 11.58
CA SER A 260 9.55 33.01 11.54
C SER A 260 10.03 34.07 10.55
N THR A 261 9.36 34.18 9.40
CA THR A 261 9.76 35.16 8.37
C THR A 261 9.53 36.60 8.84
N ARG A 262 8.42 36.86 9.56
CA ARG A 262 8.12 38.20 10.09
C ARG A 262 9.10 38.67 11.16
N GLU A 263 9.67 37.75 11.94
CA GLU A 263 10.66 38.09 12.98
C GLU A 263 11.99 38.62 12.40
N TYR A 264 12.31 38.33 11.14
CA TYR A 264 13.53 38.83 10.48
C TYR A 264 13.34 40.16 9.76
N GLU A 265 12.10 40.65 9.62
CA GLU A 265 11.77 41.90 8.92
C GLU A 265 11.48 43.08 9.87
N GLY A 266 11.43 42.86 11.19
CA GLY A 266 11.21 43.88 12.22
C GLY A 266 12.47 44.25 13.00
#